data_AF-A0AAP1RB93-F1
#
_entry.id   AF-A0AAP1RB93-F1
#
_cell.length_a   1.000
_cell.length_b   1.000
_cell.length_c   1.000
_cell.angle_alpha   90.00
_cell.angle_beta   90.00
_cell.angle_gamma   90.00
#
_symmetry.space_group_name_H-M   'P 1'
#
loop_
_entity.id
_entity.type
_entity.pdbx_description
1 polymer ?
#
loop_
_entity_poly.entity_id
_entity_poly.type
_entity_poly.pdbx_seq_one_letter_code
_entity_poly.pdbx_strand_id
1 'polypeptide(L)' 'IAVAEAKVLTTEAALLAANRLFELAGTRSTLEELNLDRHWRNARTHTLHDPVRWKVHAVGDYYLNGARPARHSWI' A
#
# COMPACT_ATOMS: atom_id res chain seq x y z
N ILE A 1 -8.99 -12.17 -7.75
CA ILE A 1 -8.83 -12.04 -6.28
C ILE A 1 -7.38 -11.75 -5.90
N ALA A 2 -6.41 -12.59 -6.27
CA ALA A 2 -4.97 -12.43 -5.98
C ALA A 2 -4.40 -11.01 -6.16
N VAL A 3 -4.75 -10.31 -7.25
CA VAL A 3 -4.28 -8.94 -7.50
C VAL A 3 -4.81 -7.93 -6.47
N ALA A 4 -6.07 -8.08 -6.02
CA ALA A 4 -6.64 -7.20 -5.01
C ALA A 4 -5.98 -7.46 -3.64
N GLU A 5 -5.75 -8.72 -3.29
CA GLU A 5 -5.03 -9.11 -2.06
C GLU A 5 -3.60 -8.56 -2.06
N ALA A 6 -2.87 -8.78 -3.16
CA ALA A 6 -1.52 -8.25 -3.33
C ALA A 6 -1.50 -6.73 -3.22
N LYS A 7 -2.49 -6.03 -3.78
CA LYS A 7 -2.57 -4.57 -3.70
C LYS A 7 -2.80 -4.06 -2.28
N VAL A 8 -3.67 -4.70 -1.51
CA VAL A 8 -3.90 -4.35 -0.10
C VAL A 8 -2.59 -4.51 0.69
N LEU A 9 -1.98 -5.69 0.59
CA LEU A 9 -0.75 -6.00 1.31
C LEU A 9 0.42 -5.10 0.93
N THR A 10 0.62 -4.85 -0.37
CA THR A 10 1.74 -4.03 -0.85
C THR A 10 1.56 -2.55 -0.49
N THR A 11 0.31 -2.05 -0.44
CA THR A 11 0.02 -0.69 0.03
C THR A 11 0.44 -0.49 1.47
N GLU A 12 0.06 -1.42 2.36
CA GLU A 12 0.42 -1.36 3.78
C GLU A 12 1.92 -1.56 3.98
N ALA A 13 2.50 -2.58 3.32
CA ALA A 13 3.92 -2.90 3.45
C ALA A 13 4.83 -1.76 2.98
N ALA A 14 4.53 -1.12 1.85
CA ALA A 14 5.34 -0.03 1.33
C ALA A 14 5.34 1.20 2.26
N LEU A 15 4.18 1.58 2.78
CA LEU A 15 4.06 2.70 3.72
C LEU A 15 4.71 2.35 5.08
N LEU A 16 4.48 1.14 5.58
CA LEU A 16 5.07 0.69 6.84
C LEU A 16 6.59 0.65 6.76
N ALA A 17 7.16 0.01 5.73
CA ALA A 17 8.60 -0.10 5.55
C ALA A 17 9.27 1.27 5.43
N ALA A 18 8.67 2.19 4.66
CA ALA A 18 9.21 3.53 4.47
C ALA A 18 9.23 4.35 5.78
N ASN A 19 8.27 4.14 6.69
CA ASN A 19 8.28 4.76 8.01
C ASN A 19 9.27 4.08 8.97
N ARG A 20 9.22 2.75 9.07
CA ARG A 20 10.08 1.96 9.97
C ARG A 20 11.56 2.12 9.68
N LEU A 21 11.92 2.44 8.43
CA LEU A 21 13.28 2.79 8.05
C LEU A 21 13.88 3.88 8.95
N PHE A 22 13.13 4.94 9.26
CA PHE A 22 13.62 6.05 10.10
C PHE A 22 13.72 5.66 11.58
N GLU A 23 12.77 4.85 12.07
CA GLU A 23 12.80 4.35 13.45
C GLU A 23 14.01 3.45 13.69
N LEU A 24 14.36 2.61 12.71
CA LEU A 24 15.51 1.71 12.78
C LEU A 24 16.85 2.45 12.63
N ALA A 25 16.94 3.38 11.68
CA ALA A 25 18.20 4.03 11.32
C ALA A 25 18.53 5.26 12.20
N GLY A 26 17.56 5.77 12.95
CA GLY A 26 17.75 6.89 13.88
C GLY A 26 17.89 8.25 13.19
N THR A 27 18.22 9.29 13.98
CA THR A 27 18.16 10.69 13.53
C THR A 27 19.00 11.01 12.30
N ARG A 28 20.16 10.36 12.12
CA ARG A 28 21.01 10.58 10.93
C ARG A 28 20.36 10.15 9.61
N SER A 29 19.33 9.31 9.65
CA SER A 29 18.59 8.92 8.46
C SER A 29 17.77 10.05 7.83
N THR A 30 17.57 11.17 8.54
CA THR A 30 16.86 12.35 8.03
C THR A 30 17.75 13.31 7.24
N LEU A 31 19.03 12.99 7.04
CA LEU A 31 19.92 13.81 6.23
C LEU A 31 19.44 13.85 4.77
N GLU A 32 19.37 15.06 4.22
CA GLU A 32 18.87 15.29 2.86
C GLU A 32 19.67 14.50 1.80
N GLU A 33 20.98 14.37 1.98
CA GLU A 33 21.87 13.62 1.07
C GLU A 33 21.48 12.13 0.93
N LEU A 34 20.83 11.54 1.94
CA LEU A 34 20.35 10.16 1.88
C LEU A 34 19.01 10.04 1.14
N ASN A 35 18.22 11.12 1.14
CA ASN A 35 16.94 11.27 0.44
C ASN A 35 15.96 10.10 0.72
N LEU A 36 16.00 9.52 1.92
CA LEU A 36 15.27 8.28 2.26
C LEU A 36 13.74 8.48 2.30
N ASP A 37 13.30 9.70 2.59
CA ASP A 37 11.90 10.12 2.60
C ASP A 37 11.23 10.01 1.22
N ARG A 38 12.03 9.94 0.13
CA ARG A 38 11.52 9.68 -1.23
C ARG A 38 10.70 8.40 -1.31
N HIS A 39 11.04 7.38 -0.53
CA HIS A 39 10.33 6.11 -0.54
C HIS A 39 8.92 6.27 0.01
N TRP A 40 8.76 6.99 1.11
CA TRP A 40 7.46 7.31 1.66
C TRP A 40 6.66 8.22 0.73
N ARG A 41 7.27 9.30 0.19
CA ARG A 41 6.60 10.22 -0.73
C ARG A 41 6.07 9.51 -1.97
N ASN A 42 6.91 8.69 -2.61
CA ASN A 42 6.53 7.94 -3.81
C ASN A 42 5.43 6.91 -3.50
N ALA A 43 5.59 6.12 -2.43
CA ALA A 43 4.58 5.15 -2.02
C ALA A 43 3.25 5.83 -1.68
N ARG A 44 3.28 6.94 -0.93
CA ARG A 44 2.07 7.68 -0.56
C ARG A 44 1.36 8.26 -1.77
N THR A 45 2.10 8.84 -2.71
CA THR A 45 1.51 9.36 -3.95
C THR A 45 0.91 8.23 -4.79
N HIS A 46 1.63 7.13 -4.99
CA HIS A 46 1.17 6.07 -5.89
C HIS A 46 -0.01 5.26 -5.31
N THR A 47 0.01 4.97 -4.00
CA THR A 47 -1.06 4.21 -3.34
C THR A 47 -2.40 4.95 -3.29
N LEU A 48 -2.43 6.25 -3.60
CA LEU A 48 -3.65 7.04 -3.72
C LEU A 48 -4.36 6.90 -5.08
N HIS A 49 -3.74 6.25 -6.07
CA HIS A 49 -4.30 6.11 -7.42
C HIS A 49 -5.72 5.54 -7.41
N ASP A 50 -5.97 4.52 -6.58
CA ASP A 50 -7.31 3.99 -6.34
C ASP A 50 -7.49 3.62 -4.86
N PRO A 51 -8.68 3.85 -4.28
CA PRO A 51 -8.86 3.68 -2.85
C PRO A 51 -8.74 2.21 -2.43
N VAL A 52 -7.68 1.88 -1.68
CA VAL A 52 -7.40 0.52 -1.19
C VAL A 52 -8.57 -0.12 -0.44
N ARG A 53 -9.42 0.69 0.22
CA ARG A 53 -10.64 0.23 0.89
C ARG A 53 -11.58 -0.57 -0.01
N TRP A 54 -11.64 -0.25 -1.31
CA TRP A 54 -12.48 -0.98 -2.26
C TRP A 54 -11.90 -2.36 -2.58
N LYS A 55 -10.57 -2.49 -2.57
CA LYS A 55 -9.89 -3.78 -2.71
C LYS A 55 -10.15 -4.66 -1.49
N VAL A 56 -10.11 -4.08 -0.28
CA VAL A 56 -10.49 -4.80 0.96
C VAL A 56 -11.93 -5.29 0.90
N HIS A 57 -12.86 -4.43 0.47
CA HIS A 57 -14.26 -4.81 0.28
C HIS A 57 -14.42 -5.96 -0.72
N ALA A 58 -13.81 -5.86 -1.90
CA ALA A 58 -13.88 -6.90 -2.93
C ALA A 58 -13.25 -8.24 -2.47
N VAL A 59 -12.19 -8.18 -1.67
CA VAL A 59 -11.59 -9.37 -1.05
C VAL A 59 -12.55 -10.01 -0.05
N GLY A 60 -13.15 -9.21 0.82
CA GLY A 60 -14.14 -9.68 1.78
C GLY A 60 -15.37 -10.31 1.11
N ASP A 61 -15.94 -9.65 0.10
CA ASP A 61 -17.11 -10.13 -0.63
C ASP A 61 -16.83 -11.47 -1.36
N TYR A 62 -15.63 -11.64 -1.90
CA TYR A 62 -15.21 -12.90 -2.51
C TYR A 62 -15.16 -14.05 -1.50
N TYR A 63 -14.52 -13.85 -0.34
CA TYR A 63 -14.38 -14.92 0.65
C TYR A 63 -15.66 -15.19 1.46
N LEU A 64 -16.45 -14.14 1.75
CA LEU A 64 -17.65 -14.25 2.57
C LEU A 64 -18.86 -14.72 1.75
N ASN A 65 -19.03 -14.19 0.54
CA ASN A 65 -20.25 -14.38 -0.26
C ASN A 65 -20.01 -15.18 -1.55
N GLY A 66 -18.76 -15.53 -1.89
CA GLY A 66 -18.42 -16.22 -3.15
C GLY A 66 -18.54 -15.34 -4.40
N ALA A 67 -18.70 -14.02 -4.22
CA ALA A 67 -18.89 -13.08 -5.31
C ALA A 67 -17.56 -12.80 -6.04
N ARG A 68 -17.52 -12.98 -7.36
CA ARG A 68 -16.32 -12.67 -8.15
C ARG A 68 -16.16 -11.15 -8.28
N PRO A 69 -14.95 -10.59 -8.09
CA PRO A 69 -14.71 -9.17 -8.29
C PRO A 69 -15.10 -8.73 -9.72
N ALA A 70 -15.77 -7.59 -9.84
CA ALA A 70 -16.12 -7.03 -11.13
C ALA A 70 -14.84 -6.73 -11.94
N ARG A 71 -14.90 -6.94 -13.26
CA ARG A 71 -13.78 -6.61 -14.17
C ARG A 71 -13.82 -5.11 -14.49
N HIS A 72 -13.51 -4.25 -13.53
CA HIS A 72 -13.26 -2.84 -13.79
C HIS A 72 -12.10 -2.33 -12.96
N SER A 73 -11.46 -1.25 -13.42
CA SER A 73 -10.20 -0.76 -12.84
C SER A 73 -10.28 -0.26 -11.40
N TRP A 74 -11.48 -0.14 -10.83
CA TRP A 74 -11.76 0.45 -9.51
C TRP A 74 -12.32 -0.56 -8.48
N ILE A 75 -12.60 -1.81 -8.89
CA ILE A 75 -12.91 -2.98 -8.04
C ILE A 75 -11.81 -4.02 -8.25
#